data_AF-A0AA88XRT1-F1
#
_entry.id   AF-A0AA88XRT1-F1
#
_cell.length_a   1.000
_cell.length_b   1.000
_cell.length_c   1.000
_cell.angle_alpha   90.00
_cell.angle_beta   90.00
_cell.angle_gamma   90.00
#
_symmetry.space_group_name_H-M   'P 1'
#
loop_
_entity.id
_entity.type
_entity.pdbx_description
1 polymer ?
#
loop_
_entity_poly.entity_id
_entity_poly.type
_entity_poly.pdbx_seq_one_letter_code
_entity_poly.pdbx_strand_id
1 'polypeptide(L)'
;MATNVITPSYACDEKKKDGFVRVIVGIRNLTTTRKGIKLVKKPDNAEVNVTFEESSLSLIVTGKQKGELKGKTFELKIKKLPHEINSTKSYYEVDEDRVLLFLKKNEDKSWYPELESGLETAEEEEEDQGGGKG
;
A
#
# COMPACT_ATOMS: atom_id res chain seq x y z
N MET A 1 -16.99 -20.02 -0.08
CA MET A 1 -16.66 -19.45 1.25
C MET A 1 -16.42 -17.97 1.04
N ALA A 2 -17.07 -17.09 1.80
CA ALA A 2 -16.84 -15.65 1.69
C ALA A 2 -15.41 -15.33 2.13
N THR A 3 -14.61 -14.74 1.25
CA THR A 3 -13.31 -14.16 1.59
C THR A 3 -13.54 -12.89 2.39
N ASN A 4 -13.04 -12.86 3.63
CA ASN A 4 -13.08 -11.64 4.44
C ASN A 4 -12.00 -10.69 3.90
N VAL A 5 -12.43 -9.70 3.11
CA VAL A 5 -11.58 -8.66 2.55
C VAL A 5 -11.56 -7.48 3.53
N ILE A 6 -10.35 -7.08 3.93
CA ILE A 6 -10.10 -6.06 4.94
C ILE A 6 -9.30 -4.94 4.29
N THR A 7 -9.79 -3.71 4.36
CA THR A 7 -8.97 -2.56 3.96
C THR A 7 -7.97 -2.23 5.06
N PRO A 8 -6.66 -2.27 4.78
CA PRO A 8 -5.66 -1.97 5.78
C PRO A 8 -5.52 -0.46 5.97
N SER A 9 -5.18 -0.03 7.19
CA SER A 9 -4.70 1.33 7.42
C SER A 9 -3.39 1.56 6.68
N TYR A 10 -3.18 2.76 6.14
CA TYR A 10 -1.92 3.15 5.53
C TYR A 10 -1.48 4.55 5.96
N ALA A 11 -0.20 4.86 5.74
CA ALA A 11 0.38 6.19 5.90
C ALA A 11 1.40 6.45 4.79
N CYS A 12 1.70 7.72 4.50
CA CYS A 12 2.63 8.10 3.44
C CYS A 12 3.72 9.06 3.93
N ASP A 13 4.93 8.96 3.38
CA ASP A 13 6.01 9.92 3.62
C ASP A 13 7.05 9.97 2.48
N GLU A 14 7.77 11.09 2.35
CA GLU A 14 8.88 11.27 1.39
C GLU A 14 10.26 11.32 2.07
N LYS A 15 10.36 11.02 3.38
CA LYS A 15 11.56 11.33 4.18
C LYS A 15 12.65 10.26 4.05
N LYS A 16 12.28 9.04 3.65
CA LYS A 16 13.16 7.88 3.78
C LYS A 16 14.21 7.78 2.67
N LYS A 17 13.86 8.17 1.44
CA LYS A 17 14.70 7.98 0.26
C LYS A 17 14.39 9.06 -0.77
N ASP A 18 15.42 9.77 -1.19
CA ASP A 18 15.29 10.86 -2.15
C ASP A 18 14.68 10.39 -3.47
N GLY A 19 13.77 11.21 -4.03
CA GLY A 19 13.02 10.90 -5.24
C GLY A 19 12.01 9.75 -5.11
N PHE A 20 11.66 9.31 -3.89
CA PHE A 20 10.63 8.31 -3.63
C PHE A 20 9.57 8.79 -2.66
N VAL A 21 8.34 8.34 -2.87
CA VAL A 21 7.25 8.37 -1.88
C VAL A 21 7.12 6.98 -1.31
N ARG A 22 6.99 6.87 0.00
CA ARG A 22 6.79 5.60 0.70
C ARG A 22 5.34 5.51 1.19
N VAL A 23 4.68 4.40 0.86
CA VAL A 23 3.38 4.02 1.43
C VAL A 23 3.61 2.90 2.44
N ILE A 24 3.20 3.11 3.68
CA ILE A 24 3.35 2.19 4.81
C ILE A 24 1.98 1.57 5.06
N VAL A 25 1.80 0.31 4.69
CA VAL A 25 0.52 -0.39 4.83
C VAL A 25 0.58 -1.32 6.04
N GLY A 26 -0.31 -1.10 7.01
CA GLY A 26 -0.37 -1.88 8.25
C GLY A 26 -1.08 -3.22 8.04
N ILE A 27 -0.34 -4.32 8.20
CA ILE A 27 -0.85 -5.69 8.13
C ILE A 27 -0.45 -6.40 9.44
N ARG A 28 -1.24 -6.19 10.49
CA ARG A 28 -0.95 -6.73 11.82
C ARG A 28 -0.78 -8.25 11.79
N ASN A 29 0.23 -8.76 12.47
CA ASN A 29 0.68 -10.15 12.53
C ASN A 29 1.32 -10.66 11.22
N LEU A 30 1.73 -9.77 10.30
CA LEU A 30 2.57 -10.16 9.17
C LEU A 30 3.98 -10.49 9.67
N THR A 31 4.43 -11.71 9.42
CA THR A 31 5.77 -12.16 9.85
C THR A 31 6.70 -12.30 8.65
N THR A 32 7.98 -12.03 8.87
CA THR A 32 9.00 -12.14 7.83
C THR A 32 10.15 -13.02 8.28
N THR A 33 10.69 -13.84 7.37
CA THR A 33 11.93 -14.58 7.60
C THR A 33 13.02 -13.97 6.74
N ARG A 34 14.17 -13.74 7.36
CA ARG A 34 15.41 -13.49 6.62
C ARG A 34 15.93 -14.82 6.09
N LYS A 35 15.90 -15.03 4.77
CA LYS A 35 16.54 -16.21 4.16
C LYS A 35 18.01 -15.90 3.85
N GLY A 36 18.90 -16.25 4.78
CA GLY A 36 20.36 -16.21 4.58
C GLY A 36 20.96 -14.81 4.43
N ILE A 37 22.06 -14.70 3.67
CA ILE A 37 22.82 -13.45 3.42
C ILE A 37 22.03 -12.43 2.56
N LYS A 38 20.85 -12.80 2.04
CA LYS A 38 20.04 -11.89 1.22
C LYS A 38 19.34 -10.83 2.08
N LEU A 39 19.56 -9.56 1.74
CA LEU A 39 18.96 -8.39 2.40
C LEU A 39 17.43 -8.30 2.27
N VAL A 40 16.80 -9.09 1.40
CA VAL A 40 15.38 -8.98 1.06
C VAL A 40 14.54 -9.90 1.96
N LYS A 41 13.73 -9.30 2.84
CA LYS A 41 12.74 -9.99 3.66
C LYS A 41 11.61 -10.53 2.79
N LYS A 42 11.13 -11.74 3.11
CA LYS A 42 9.95 -12.34 2.47
C LYS A 42 8.85 -12.60 3.51
N PRO A 43 7.57 -12.48 3.13
CA PRO A 43 6.47 -12.82 4.02
C PRO A 43 6.39 -14.34 4.24
N ASP A 44 6.26 -14.76 5.50
CA ASP A 44 6.20 -16.18 5.85
C ASP A 44 4.79 -16.73 5.90
N ASN A 45 3.86 -15.92 6.40
CA ASN A 45 2.49 -16.30 6.67
C ASN A 45 1.47 -15.64 5.72
N ALA A 46 1.95 -14.95 4.69
CA ALA A 46 1.11 -14.36 3.64
C ALA A 46 1.77 -14.43 2.25
N GLU A 47 0.95 -14.20 1.24
CA GLU A 47 1.36 -13.87 -0.13
C GLU A 47 1.09 -12.37 -0.35
N VAL A 48 2.05 -11.65 -0.93
CA VAL A 48 1.95 -10.21 -1.18
C VAL A 48 2.06 -9.98 -2.68
N ASN A 49 1.00 -9.45 -3.27
CA ASN A 49 0.91 -9.10 -4.69
C ASN A 49 0.76 -7.58 -4.81
N VAL A 50 1.63 -6.95 -5.59
CA VAL A 50 1.62 -5.50 -5.80
C VAL A 50 1.67 -5.21 -7.28
N THR A 51 0.79 -4.34 -7.74
CA THR A 51 0.80 -3.79 -9.10
C THR A 51 1.02 -2.29 -9.02
N PHE A 52 2.07 -1.82 -9.69
CA PHE A 52 2.34 -0.39 -9.87
C PHE A 52 1.94 0.01 -11.29
N GLU A 53 1.11 1.04 -11.39
CA GLU A 53 0.80 1.70 -12.66
C GLU A 53 1.43 3.11 -12.65
N GLU A 54 1.23 3.88 -13.72
CA GLU A 54 1.82 5.21 -13.84
C GLU A 54 1.25 6.19 -12.80
N SER A 55 -0.04 6.08 -12.49
CA SER A 55 -0.76 7.00 -11.59
C SER A 55 -1.65 6.28 -10.56
N SER A 56 -1.51 4.97 -10.42
CA SER A 56 -2.30 4.15 -9.50
C SER A 56 -1.45 3.02 -8.91
N LEU A 57 -1.93 2.41 -7.81
CA LEU A 57 -1.37 1.15 -7.33
C LEU A 57 -2.43 0.27 -6.69
N SER A 58 -2.16 -1.03 -6.68
CA SER A 58 -2.92 -2.01 -5.91
C SER A 58 -2.00 -2.95 -5.13
N LEU A 59 -2.42 -3.27 -3.91
CA LEU A 59 -1.79 -4.22 -3.02
C LEU A 59 -2.83 -5.23 -2.55
N ILE A 60 -2.52 -6.51 -2.71
CA ILE A 60 -3.30 -7.62 -2.16
C ILE A 60 -2.39 -8.45 -1.28
N VAL A 61 -2.77 -8.62 -0.01
CA VAL A 61 -2.09 -9.50 0.93
C VAL A 61 -3.02 -10.63 1.35
N THR A 62 -2.69 -11.86 0.95
CA THR A 62 -3.50 -13.03 1.25
C THR A 62 -2.83 -13.88 2.31
N GLY A 63 -3.46 -14.02 3.47
CA GLY A 63 -2.95 -14.87 4.54
C GLY A 63 -2.97 -16.35 4.17
N LYS A 64 -1.90 -17.07 4.55
CA LYS A 64 -1.78 -18.52 4.29
C LYS A 64 -2.76 -19.31 5.17
N GLN A 65 -2.89 -20.61 4.90
CA GLN A 65 -3.88 -21.48 5.56
C GLN A 65 -3.63 -21.76 7.07
N LYS A 66 -2.63 -21.13 7.70
CA LYS A 66 -2.25 -21.30 9.12
C LYS A 66 -1.81 -19.95 9.71
N GLY A 67 -2.00 -19.78 11.02
CA GLY A 67 -1.63 -18.58 11.78
C GLY A 67 -2.69 -17.48 11.82
N GLU A 68 -2.34 -16.33 12.40
CA GLU A 68 -3.21 -15.18 12.68
C GLU A 68 -3.85 -14.53 11.43
N LEU A 69 -3.22 -14.71 10.27
CA LEU A 69 -3.68 -14.18 8.99
C LEU A 69 -4.60 -15.16 8.23
N LYS A 70 -4.83 -16.38 8.76
CA LYS A 70 -5.60 -17.40 8.06
C LYS A 70 -6.98 -16.90 7.65
N GLY A 71 -7.27 -17.01 6.35
CA GLY A 71 -8.56 -16.65 5.78
C GLY A 71 -8.83 -15.15 5.68
N LYS A 72 -7.82 -14.32 5.95
CA LYS A 72 -7.88 -12.86 5.76
C LYS A 72 -7.23 -12.50 4.43
N THR A 73 -7.89 -11.63 3.69
CA THR A 73 -7.32 -10.94 2.54
C THR A 73 -7.32 -9.45 2.86
N PHE A 74 -6.20 -8.78 2.67
CA PHE A 74 -6.11 -7.34 2.77
C PHE A 74 -5.97 -6.75 1.38
N GLU A 75 -6.76 -5.73 1.09
CA GLU A 75 -6.72 -5.06 -0.20
C GLU A 75 -6.60 -3.55 0.00
N LEU A 76 -5.60 -2.95 -0.65
CA LEU A 76 -5.46 -1.50 -0.74
C LEU A 76 -5.37 -1.14 -2.21
N LYS A 77 -6.25 -0.25 -2.66
CA LYS A 77 -6.23 0.32 -4.00
C LYS A 77 -6.21 1.85 -3.89
N ILE A 78 -5.13 2.45 -4.35
CA ILE A 78 -5.03 3.90 -4.53
C ILE A 78 -5.33 4.16 -6.00
N LYS A 79 -6.50 4.78 -6.25
CA LYS A 79 -7.03 5.00 -7.60
C LYS A 79 -6.22 6.09 -8.33
N LYS A 80 -5.77 7.10 -7.60
CA LYS A 80 -5.08 8.27 -8.14
C LYS A 80 -3.96 8.74 -7.24
N LEU A 81 -2.74 8.78 -7.79
CA LEU A 81 -1.57 9.38 -7.17
C LEU A 81 -1.49 10.88 -7.52
N PRO A 82 -0.91 11.73 -6.64
CA PRO A 82 -0.68 13.15 -6.90
C PRO A 82 0.07 13.43 -8.20
N HIS A 83 1.08 12.61 -8.48
CA HIS A 83 1.88 12.67 -9.70
C HIS A 83 2.24 11.27 -10.19
N GLU A 84 2.70 11.20 -11.43
CA GLU A 84 3.13 9.95 -12.02
C GLU A 84 4.38 9.38 -11.36
N ILE A 85 4.44 8.05 -11.35
CA ILE A 85 5.54 7.25 -10.85
C ILE A 85 6.17 6.43 -11.97
N ASN A 86 7.43 6.08 -11.78
CA ASN A 86 8.08 5.09 -12.60
C ASN A 86 7.73 3.70 -12.06
N SER A 87 6.75 3.03 -12.66
CA SER A 87 6.29 1.70 -12.25
C SER A 87 7.41 0.66 -12.21
N THR A 88 8.33 0.71 -13.19
CA THR A 88 9.46 -0.25 -13.29
C THR A 88 10.53 -0.06 -12.22
N LYS A 89 10.67 1.15 -11.68
CA LYS A 89 11.62 1.49 -10.60
C LYS A 89 10.96 1.53 -9.22
N SER A 90 9.64 1.41 -9.17
CA SER A 90 8.88 1.27 -7.94
C SER A 90 8.95 -0.18 -7.46
N TYR A 91 8.97 -0.37 -6.16
CA TYR A 91 9.14 -1.70 -5.57
C TYR A 91 8.47 -1.75 -4.20
N TYR A 92 8.37 -2.95 -3.63
CA TYR A 92 7.92 -3.12 -2.26
C TYR A 92 8.96 -3.86 -1.42
N GLU A 93 8.92 -3.61 -0.12
CA GLU A 93 9.59 -4.37 0.90
C GLU A 93 8.55 -4.87 1.91
N VAL A 94 8.86 -5.95 2.61
CA VAL A 94 8.02 -6.47 3.68
C VAL A 94 8.77 -6.37 5.00
N ASP A 95 8.08 -5.90 6.03
CA ASP A 95 8.58 -5.87 7.39
C ASP A 95 7.54 -6.49 8.35
N GLU A 96 7.92 -6.68 9.60
CA GLU A 96 6.98 -7.11 10.63
C GLU A 96 5.82 -6.11 10.72
N ASP A 97 4.61 -6.68 10.70
CA ASP A 97 3.33 -5.98 10.74
C ASP A 97 3.03 -5.01 9.59
N ARG A 98 3.83 -5.00 8.51
CA ARG A 98 3.63 -4.01 7.43
C ARG A 98 4.21 -4.39 6.07
N VAL A 99 3.61 -3.85 5.03
CA VAL A 99 4.18 -3.79 3.68
C VAL A 99 4.58 -2.35 3.39
N LEU A 100 5.80 -2.17 2.88
CA LEU A 100 6.34 -0.87 2.51
C LEU A 100 6.39 -0.76 0.99
N LEU A 101 5.61 0.13 0.40
CA LEU A 101 5.65 0.41 -1.03
C LEU A 101 6.54 1.64 -1.25
N PHE A 102 7.51 1.54 -2.16
CA PHE A 102 8.40 2.62 -2.54
C PHE A 102 8.09 3.02 -3.99
N LEU A 103 7.46 4.19 -4.14
CA LEU A 103 7.05 4.74 -5.42
C LEU A 103 8.12 5.69 -5.93
N LYS A 104 8.78 5.35 -7.04
CA LYS A 104 9.77 6.25 -7.66
C LYS A 104 9.02 7.38 -8.36
N LYS A 105 9.15 8.61 -7.88
CA LYS A 105 8.59 9.79 -8.57
C LYS A 105 9.23 9.97 -9.95
N ASN A 106 8.44 10.28 -10.97
CA ASN A 106 8.96 10.68 -12.28
C ASN A 106 9.58 12.08 -12.23
N GLU A 107 8.95 12.99 -11.48
CA GLU A 107 9.41 14.36 -11.30
C GLU A 107 9.95 14.58 -9.89
N ASP A 108 10.94 15.45 -9.77
CA ASP A 108 11.46 15.88 -8.47
C ASP A 108 10.59 17.00 -7.89
N LYS A 109 9.34 16.65 -7.56
CA LYS A 109 8.37 17.50 -6.88
C LYS A 109 7.96 16.84 -5.57
N SER A 110 7.72 17.64 -4.54
CA SER A 110 7.18 17.13 -3.29
C SER A 110 5.68 16.86 -3.42
N TRP A 111 5.23 15.81 -2.76
CA TRP A 111 3.82 15.41 -2.64
C TRP A 111 3.25 15.79 -1.26
N TYR A 112 4.01 16.47 -0.39
CA TYR A 112 3.57 16.77 0.99
C TYR A 112 2.18 17.39 1.09
N PRO A 113 1.80 18.40 0.26
CA PRO A 113 0.46 18.97 0.32
C PRO A 113 -0.65 17.94 0.10
N GLU A 114 -0.47 17.02 -0.84
CA GLU A 114 -1.45 16.00 -1.20
C GLU A 114 -1.40 14.79 -0.25
N LEU A 115 -0.24 14.46 0.30
CA LEU A 115 -0.10 13.41 1.29
C LEU A 115 -0.77 13.78 2.63
N GLU A 116 -0.81 15.06 2.98
CA GLU A 116 -1.53 15.54 4.17
C GLU A 116 -3.05 15.47 4.00
N SER A 117 -3.58 15.64 2.78
CA SER A 117 -5.01 15.47 2.50
C SER A 117 -5.47 14.02 2.41
N GLY A 118 -4.56 13.06 2.32
CA GLY A 118 -4.87 11.66 2.03
C GLY A 118 -4.86 11.35 0.52
N LEU A 119 -4.72 10.06 0.19
CA LEU A 119 -4.73 9.58 -1.20
C LEU A 119 -6.10 8.99 -1.54
N GLU A 120 -6.57 9.22 -2.76
CA GLU A 120 -7.86 8.71 -3.23
C GLU A 120 -7.87 7.18 -3.24
N THR A 121 -8.65 6.59 -2.33
CA THR A 121 -8.78 5.13 -2.19
C THR A 121 -10.16 4.62 -2.60
N ALA A 122 -10.29 3.31 -2.81
CA ALA A 122 -11.56 2.70 -3.20
C ALA A 122 -12.69 2.79 -2.15
N GLU A 123 -12.39 3.18 -0.91
CA GLU A 123 -13.39 3.35 0.16
C GLU A 123 -14.00 4.76 0.22
N GLU A 124 -13.38 5.76 -0.43
CA GLU A 124 -13.82 7.16 -0.41
C GLU A 124 -14.88 7.46 -1.49
N GLU A 125 -15.88 6.58 -1.62
CA GLU A 125 -17.16 6.97 -2.22
C GLU A 125 -18.11 7.34 -1.06
N GLU A 126 -17.77 8.42 -0.34
CA GLU A 126 -18.76 9.10 0.50
C GLU A 126 -19.75 9.81 -0.44
N GLU A 127 -21.00 9.37 -0.38
CA GLU A 127 -22.15 10.01 -1.02
C GLU A 127 -22.25 11.49 -0.60
N ASP A 128 -21.82 12.42 -1.45
CA ASP A 128 -22.27 13.82 -1.36
C ASP A 128 -23.72 13.90 -1.90
N GLN A 129 -24.66 13.40 -1.12
CA GLN A 129 -26.08 13.73 -1.28
C GLN A 129 -26.46 14.83 -0.28
N GLY A 130 -26.45 16.07 -0.77
CA GLY A 130 -27.53 17.02 -0.49
C GLY A 130 -27.17 18.26 0.32
N GLY A 131 -27.35 19.43 -0.29
CA GLY A 131 -27.56 20.66 0.45
C GLY A 131 -27.41 21.95 -0.35
N GLY A 132 -28.39 22.31 -1.17
CA GLY A 132 -28.38 23.62 -1.85
C GLY A 132 -29.69 23.99 -2.53
N LYS A 133 -30.77 24.14 -1.75
CA LYS A 133 -31.97 24.86 -2.18
C LYS A 133 -31.62 26.34 -2.42
N GLY A 134 -31.98 26.84 -3.59
CA GLY A 134 -32.19 28.25 -3.91
C GLY A 134 -33.34 28.36 -4.89
#